data_AF-A0A2E9CDF3-F1
#
_entry.id   AF-A0A2E9CDF3-F1
#
_cell.length_a   1.000
_cell.length_b   1.000
_cell.length_c   1.000
_cell.angle_alpha   90.00
_cell.angle_beta   90.00
_cell.angle_gamma   90.00
#
_symmetry.space_group_name_H-M   'P 1'
#
loop_
_entity.id
_entity.type
_entity.pdbx_description
1 polymer ?
#
loop_
_entity_poly.entity_id
_entity_poly.type
_entity_poly.pdbx_seq_one_letter_code
_entity_poly.pdbx_strand_id
1 'polypeptide(L)'
;MFGKGKTIFDYIKEHTPFNSIDEVIIPEYMDNTVSDGHLTLDDDINEYWDVMHPLTKDYINSYANTYNKITEELGSQRSDMDNVRRQLSFEQQNVNELNDKIRELQKNLQEMAVEKRDLEDRLNDTSEMMENKYKGEIATLKILADAKLPEGSSVDNVLNEVSKAGASSEEVKRLNDKIKTLEEKIEMEREENEKIQGEISTSFMEKLLHYDEMINNYKERLGEE
;
A
#
# COMPACT_ATOMS: atom_id res chain seq x y z
N MET A 1 46.79 32.22 -2.82
CA MET A 1 46.44 32.45 -1.40
C MET A 1 45.94 31.13 -0.84
N PHE A 2 46.74 30.44 -0.02
CA PHE A 2 46.34 29.18 0.59
C PHE A 2 45.38 29.46 1.75
N GLY A 3 44.18 28.88 1.70
CA GLY A 3 43.20 28.98 2.78
C GLY A 3 43.77 28.36 4.05
N LYS A 4 43.74 29.12 5.15
CA LYS A 4 44.07 28.62 6.49
C LYS A 4 43.09 27.51 6.84
N GLY A 5 43.52 26.26 6.71
CA GLY A 5 42.78 25.10 7.19
C GLY A 5 42.66 25.17 8.71
N LYS A 6 41.45 24.96 9.23
CA LYS A 6 41.24 24.79 10.66
C LYS A 6 42.06 23.58 11.12
N THR A 7 42.86 23.78 12.16
CA THR A 7 43.71 22.73 12.71
C THR A 7 42.98 22.03 13.86
N ILE A 8 43.45 20.84 14.24
CA ILE A 8 42.89 20.10 15.39
C ILE A 8 42.93 20.92 16.70
N PHE A 9 43.81 21.92 16.76
CA PHE A 9 43.98 22.84 17.88
C PHE A 9 42.84 23.87 18.01
N ASP A 10 42.03 24.06 16.97
CA ASP A 10 40.88 25.00 17.00
C ASP A 10 39.68 24.45 17.80
N TYR A 11 39.73 23.19 18.26
CA TYR A 11 38.60 22.49 18.91
C TYR A 11 38.81 22.15 20.39
N ILE A 12 39.99 22.37 20.97
CA ILE A 12 40.28 22.05 22.37
C ILE A 12 40.16 23.33 23.20
N LYS A 13 39.02 23.50 23.89
CA LYS A 13 38.72 24.76 24.61
C LYS A 13 39.33 24.87 26.01
N GLU A 14 39.64 23.76 26.70
CA GLU A 14 40.14 23.82 28.09
C GLU A 14 41.17 22.70 28.36
N HIS A 15 42.29 23.09 28.98
CA HIS A 15 43.46 22.26 29.24
C HIS A 15 43.69 22.14 30.76
N THR A 16 43.46 20.95 31.32
CA THR A 16 43.77 20.63 32.73
C THR A 16 44.64 19.35 32.80
N PRO A 17 45.96 19.46 33.04
CA PRO A 17 46.86 18.31 33.21
C PRO A 17 46.53 17.43 34.43
N PHE A 18 46.89 16.15 34.38
CA PHE A 18 46.88 15.23 35.53
C PHE A 18 48.10 15.43 36.46
N ASN A 19 49.25 15.86 35.91
CA ASN A 19 50.46 16.29 36.62
C ASN A 19 50.85 17.70 36.12
N SER A 20 51.36 18.57 37.00
CA SER A 20 51.79 19.91 36.58
C SER A 20 52.88 19.84 35.51
N ILE A 21 52.84 20.74 34.52
CA ILE A 21 53.91 20.88 33.51
C ILE A 21 55.25 21.19 34.19
N ASP A 22 55.19 21.78 35.40
CA ASP A 22 56.35 22.18 36.19
C ASP A 22 57.00 21.02 36.97
N GLU A 23 56.39 19.84 37.00
CA GLU A 23 56.86 18.70 37.81
C GLU A 23 57.42 17.58 36.92
N VAL A 24 58.57 17.85 36.30
CA VAL A 24 59.39 16.81 35.66
C VAL A 24 60.05 15.97 36.76
N ILE A 25 59.63 14.71 36.89
CA ILE A 25 60.31 13.75 37.76
C ILE A 25 61.41 13.07 36.94
N ILE A 26 62.64 13.58 37.07
CA ILE A 26 63.83 12.96 36.48
C ILE A 26 64.26 11.80 37.39
N PRO A 27 64.34 10.56 36.89
CA PRO A 27 64.88 9.45 37.67
C PRO A 27 66.35 9.71 38.01
N GLU A 28 66.72 9.66 39.30
CA GLU A 28 68.13 9.65 39.67
C GLU A 28 68.74 8.29 39.30
N TYR A 29 69.73 8.32 38.41
CA TYR A 29 70.46 7.13 38.03
C TYR A 29 71.52 6.77 39.08
N MET A 30 71.77 5.47 39.27
CA MET A 30 72.88 5.03 40.10
C MET A 30 74.22 5.23 39.39
N ASP A 31 75.27 5.48 40.17
CA ASP A 31 76.62 5.67 39.64
C ASP A 31 77.06 4.47 38.78
N ASN A 32 77.59 4.76 37.58
CA ASN A 32 78.08 3.79 36.58
C ASN A 32 77.03 2.85 35.96
N THR A 33 75.73 3.11 36.12
CA THR A 33 74.69 2.28 35.47
C THR A 33 74.24 2.80 34.10
N VAL A 34 74.75 3.95 33.66
CA VAL A 34 74.26 4.67 32.49
C VAL A 34 75.40 4.95 31.52
N SER A 35 75.17 4.73 30.23
CA SER A 35 76.16 5.03 29.18
C SER A 35 76.15 6.52 28.82
N ASP A 36 77.25 7.04 28.29
CA ASP A 36 77.34 8.44 27.78
C ASP A 36 76.17 8.82 26.85
N GLY A 37 75.74 7.89 25.97
CA GLY A 37 74.61 8.15 25.06
C GLY A 37 73.24 8.32 25.74
N HIS A 38 73.07 7.80 26.96
CA HIS A 38 71.85 8.02 27.75
C HIS A 38 71.89 9.38 28.45
N LEU A 39 73.07 9.80 28.93
CA LEU A 39 73.26 11.14 29.50
C LEU A 39 73.03 12.23 28.45
N THR A 40 73.54 12.06 27.23
CA THR A 40 73.26 12.99 26.11
C THR A 40 71.78 13.03 25.75
N LEU A 41 71.09 11.89 25.80
CA LEU A 41 69.66 11.84 25.55
C LEU A 41 68.86 12.54 26.65
N ASP A 42 69.24 12.41 27.92
CA ASP A 42 68.60 13.13 29.01
C ASP A 42 68.82 14.64 28.90
N ASP A 43 70.02 15.08 28.49
CA ASP A 43 70.31 16.48 28.21
C ASP A 43 69.42 17.01 27.07
N ASP A 44 69.30 16.28 25.97
CA ASP A 44 68.42 16.63 24.85
C ASP A 44 66.94 16.66 25.29
N ILE A 45 66.50 15.70 26.10
CA ILE A 45 65.12 15.65 26.64
C ILE A 45 64.86 16.88 27.51
N ASN A 46 65.80 17.26 28.36
CA ASN A 46 65.66 18.44 29.22
C ASN A 46 65.67 19.75 28.41
N GLU A 47 66.51 19.85 27.38
CA GLU A 47 66.57 21.03 26.49
C GLU A 47 65.25 21.22 25.72
N TYR A 48 64.64 20.13 25.25
CA TYR A 48 63.44 20.18 24.42
C TYR A 48 62.15 19.83 25.17
N TRP A 49 62.18 19.64 26.50
CA TRP A 49 61.03 19.18 27.28
C TRP A 49 59.80 20.08 27.10
N ASP A 50 59.99 21.39 27.15
CA ASP A 50 58.91 22.39 26.99
C ASP A 50 58.20 22.30 25.63
N VAL A 51 58.88 21.75 24.62
CA VAL A 51 58.33 21.56 23.27
C VAL A 51 57.74 20.14 23.12
N MET A 52 58.46 19.13 23.60
CA MET A 52 58.09 17.73 23.46
C MET A 52 56.91 17.32 24.35
N HIS A 53 56.81 17.86 25.57
CA HIS A 53 55.77 17.50 26.53
C HIS A 53 54.36 17.93 26.09
N PRO A 54 54.11 19.18 25.65
CA PRO A 54 52.80 19.57 25.12
C PRO A 54 52.41 18.75 23.89
N LEU A 55 53.34 18.49 22.96
CA LEU A 55 53.07 17.70 21.75
C LEU A 55 52.72 16.25 22.06
N THR A 56 53.46 15.62 22.97
CA THR A 56 53.20 14.23 23.38
C THR A 56 51.87 14.11 24.12
N LYS A 57 51.55 15.09 24.97
CA LYS A 57 50.28 15.17 25.69
C LYS A 57 49.10 15.39 24.76
N ASP A 58 49.22 16.30 23.79
CA ASP A 58 48.19 16.57 22.79
C ASP A 58 47.93 15.35 21.90
N TYR A 59 49.00 14.64 21.52
CA TYR A 59 48.90 13.37 20.83
C TYR A 59 48.09 12.35 21.66
N ILE A 60 48.49 12.10 22.91
CA ILE A 60 47.79 11.14 23.79
C ILE A 60 46.31 11.53 23.97
N ASN A 61 46.01 12.80 24.23
CA ASN A 61 44.65 13.28 24.43
C ASN A 61 43.81 13.19 23.15
N SER A 62 44.38 13.53 21.99
CA SER A 62 43.71 13.39 20.70
C SER A 62 43.36 11.93 20.40
N TYR A 63 44.29 11.01 20.66
CA TYR A 63 44.05 9.58 20.50
C TYR A 63 42.99 9.06 21.48
N ALA A 64 43.04 9.46 22.75
CA ALA A 64 42.04 9.08 23.75
C ALA A 64 40.64 9.58 23.37
N ASN A 65 40.51 10.83 22.91
CA ASN A 65 39.23 11.39 22.46
C ASN A 65 38.69 10.68 21.23
N THR A 66 39.56 10.35 20.26
CA THR A 66 39.16 9.62 19.05
C THR A 66 38.71 8.20 19.42
N TYR A 67 39.43 7.54 20.33
CA TYR A 67 39.08 6.22 20.82
C TYR A 67 37.73 6.21 21.56
N ASN A 68 37.49 7.20 22.44
CA ASN A 68 36.22 7.33 23.14
C ASN A 68 35.06 7.54 22.17
N LYS A 69 35.24 8.42 21.17
CA LYS A 69 34.23 8.66 20.14
C LYS A 69 33.91 7.40 19.33
N ILE A 70 34.93 6.67 18.88
CA ILE A 70 34.74 5.39 18.17
C ILE A 70 34.01 4.38 19.07
N THR A 71 34.36 4.32 20.35
CA THR A 71 33.73 3.40 21.32
C THR A 71 32.26 3.75 21.53
N GLU A 72 31.92 5.02 21.65
CA GLU A 72 30.53 5.50 21.75
C GLU A 72 29.73 5.20 20.47
N GLU A 73 30.28 5.49 19.30
CA GLU A 73 29.65 5.21 18.01
C GLU A 73 29.40 3.70 17.82
N LEU A 74 30.38 2.86 18.15
CA LEU A 74 30.23 1.40 18.12
C LEU A 74 29.18 0.90 19.12
N GLY A 75 29.11 1.52 20.30
CA GLY A 75 28.09 1.22 21.31
C GLY A 75 26.69 1.53 20.79
N SER A 76 26.49 2.70 20.19
CA SER A 76 25.22 3.10 19.58
C SER A 76 24.84 2.16 18.44
N GLN A 77 25.75 1.90 17.51
CA GLN A 77 25.49 1.01 16.38
C GLN A 77 25.12 -0.41 16.81
N ARG A 78 25.75 -0.93 17.86
CA ARG A 78 25.38 -2.24 18.43
C ARG A 78 23.96 -2.21 18.99
N SER A 79 23.60 -1.16 19.73
CA SER A 79 22.24 -1.03 20.25
C SER A 79 21.20 -0.92 19.13
N ASP A 80 21.50 -0.17 18.07
CA ASP A 80 20.63 -0.03 16.91
C ASP A 80 20.46 -1.37 16.18
N MET A 81 21.56 -2.11 16.00
CA MET A 81 21.53 -3.44 15.40
C MET A 81 20.69 -4.42 16.24
N ASP A 82 20.80 -4.39 17.56
CA ASP A 82 19.98 -5.23 18.44
C ASP A 82 18.50 -4.85 18.38
N ASN A 83 18.18 -3.56 18.28
CA ASN A 83 16.80 -3.08 18.09
C ASN A 83 16.22 -3.55 16.76
N VAL A 84 16.96 -3.42 15.66
CA VAL A 84 16.55 -3.90 14.32
C VAL A 84 16.35 -5.42 14.34
N ARG A 85 17.24 -6.18 14.98
CA ARG A 85 17.08 -7.64 15.12
C ARG A 85 15.79 -8.02 15.85
N ARG A 86 15.45 -7.30 16.93
CA ARG A 86 14.19 -7.53 17.66
C ARG A 86 12.98 -7.20 16.78
N GLN A 87 13.01 -6.06 16.09
CA GLN A 87 11.92 -5.67 15.17
C GLN A 87 11.73 -6.71 14.06
N LEU A 88 12.82 -7.17 13.43
CA LEU A 88 12.76 -8.21 12.42
C LEU A 88 12.18 -9.52 12.96
N SER A 89 12.52 -9.91 14.19
CA SER A 89 11.94 -11.10 14.83
C SER A 89 10.43 -10.96 15.04
N PHE A 90 9.95 -9.78 15.46
CA PHE A 90 8.52 -9.51 15.61
C PHE A 90 7.79 -9.53 14.26
N GLU A 91 8.38 -8.93 13.23
CA GLU A 91 7.82 -8.96 11.88
C GLU A 91 7.73 -10.38 11.33
N GLN A 92 8.76 -11.20 11.51
CA GLN A 92 8.73 -12.62 11.11
C GLN A 92 7.62 -13.39 11.81
N GLN A 93 7.40 -13.13 13.10
CA GLN A 93 6.32 -13.75 13.85
C GLN A 93 4.95 -13.32 13.32
N ASN A 94 4.76 -12.03 13.06
CA ASN A 94 3.53 -11.49 12.46
C ASN A 94 3.25 -12.07 11.07
N VAL A 95 4.28 -12.22 10.23
CA VAL A 95 4.15 -12.83 8.89
C VAL A 95 3.69 -14.29 9.00
N ASN A 96 4.23 -15.05 9.95
CA ASN A 96 3.80 -16.43 10.17
C ASN A 96 2.33 -16.51 10.60
N GLU A 97 1.90 -15.67 11.55
CA GLU A 97 0.50 -15.61 11.97
C GLU A 97 -0.45 -15.21 10.83
N LEU A 98 -0.05 -14.25 10.00
CA LEU A 98 -0.81 -13.85 8.82
C LEU A 98 -0.90 -14.98 7.79
N ASN A 99 0.18 -15.71 7.55
CA ASN A 99 0.19 -16.87 6.66
C ASN A 99 -0.75 -17.97 7.14
N ASP A 100 -0.81 -18.23 8.44
CA ASP A 100 -1.73 -19.22 9.00
C ASP A 100 -3.19 -18.77 8.87
N LYS A 101 -3.50 -17.49 9.11
CA LYS A 101 -4.84 -16.92 8.84
C LYS A 101 -5.22 -17.02 7.38
N ILE A 102 -4.29 -16.77 6.45
CA ILE A 102 -4.54 -16.91 5.01
C ILE A 102 -4.89 -18.35 4.66
N ARG A 103 -4.17 -19.34 5.21
CA ARG A 103 -4.47 -20.76 4.98
C ARG A 103 -5.85 -21.15 5.49
N GLU A 104 -6.23 -20.65 6.67
CA GLU A 104 -7.56 -20.88 7.24
C GLU A 104 -8.66 -20.26 6.36
N LEU A 105 -8.49 -19.01 5.92
CA LEU A 105 -9.43 -18.35 5.01
C LEU A 105 -9.55 -19.08 3.67
N GLN A 106 -8.44 -19.57 3.11
CA GLN A 106 -8.46 -20.36 1.88
C GLN A 106 -9.26 -21.66 2.05
N LYS A 107 -9.11 -22.34 3.19
CA LYS A 107 -9.89 -23.54 3.52
C LYS A 107 -11.38 -23.21 3.60
N ASN A 108 -11.75 -22.17 4.36
CA ASN A 108 -13.15 -21.76 4.51
C ASN A 108 -13.78 -21.36 3.16
N LEU A 109 -13.01 -20.73 2.28
CA LEU A 109 -13.46 -20.35 0.94
C LEU A 109 -13.70 -21.59 0.06
N GLN A 110 -12.84 -22.60 0.15
CA GLN A 110 -13.06 -23.88 -0.54
C GLN A 110 -14.30 -24.60 -0.02
N GLU A 111 -14.52 -24.63 1.29
CA GLU A 111 -15.72 -25.23 1.89
C GLU A 111 -17.00 -24.52 1.42
N MET A 112 -17.02 -23.18 1.45
CA MET A 112 -18.14 -22.40 0.92
C MET A 112 -18.37 -22.62 -0.58
N ALA A 113 -17.31 -22.78 -1.38
CA ALA A 113 -17.44 -23.03 -2.80
C ALA A 113 -18.08 -24.41 -3.08
N VAL A 114 -17.76 -25.42 -2.27
CA VAL A 114 -18.39 -26.74 -2.35
C VAL A 114 -19.86 -26.68 -1.94
N GLU A 115 -20.17 -26.02 -0.82
CA GLU A 115 -21.56 -25.87 -0.36
C GLU A 115 -22.42 -25.09 -1.36
N LYS A 116 -21.87 -24.01 -1.94
CA LYS A 116 -22.55 -23.25 -2.99
C LYS A 116 -22.89 -24.14 -4.18
N ARG A 117 -21.95 -24.98 -4.63
CA ARG A 117 -22.18 -25.88 -5.77
C ARG A 117 -23.27 -26.91 -5.46
N ASP A 118 -23.25 -27.50 -4.26
CA ASP A 118 -24.30 -28.43 -3.83
C ASP A 118 -25.68 -27.75 -3.82
N LEU A 119 -25.77 -26.52 -3.34
CA LEU A 119 -27.01 -25.74 -3.35
C LEU A 119 -27.48 -25.40 -4.77
N GLU A 120 -26.57 -25.05 -5.68
CA GLU A 120 -26.89 -24.79 -7.09
C GLU A 120 -27.42 -26.06 -7.78
N ASP A 121 -26.78 -27.21 -7.55
CA ASP A 121 -27.23 -28.50 -8.10
C ASP A 121 -28.62 -28.88 -7.56
N ARG A 122 -28.86 -28.72 -6.26
CA ARG A 122 -30.18 -28.97 -5.65
C ARG A 122 -31.25 -28.00 -6.16
N LEU A 123 -30.89 -26.75 -6.43
CA LEU A 123 -31.81 -25.75 -6.99
C LEU A 123 -32.21 -26.13 -8.42
N ASN A 124 -31.26 -26.61 -9.23
CA ASN A 124 -31.55 -27.10 -10.58
C ASN A 124 -32.46 -28.33 -10.53
N ASP A 125 -32.14 -29.33 -9.71
CA ASP A 125 -32.95 -30.54 -9.57
C ASP A 125 -34.40 -30.22 -9.14
N THR A 126 -34.55 -29.30 -8.18
CA THR A 126 -35.89 -28.89 -7.71
C THR A 126 -36.65 -28.10 -8.77
N SER A 127 -35.96 -27.25 -9.55
CA SER A 127 -36.55 -26.50 -10.65
C SER A 127 -37.02 -27.43 -11.77
N GLU A 128 -36.20 -28.40 -12.17
CA GLU A 128 -36.58 -29.41 -13.17
C GLU A 128 -37.74 -30.28 -12.70
N MET A 129 -37.72 -30.71 -11.43
CA MET A 129 -38.80 -31.50 -10.85
C MET A 129 -40.12 -30.71 -10.85
N MET A 130 -40.08 -29.42 -10.47
CA MET A 130 -41.24 -28.53 -10.50
C MET A 130 -41.78 -28.32 -11.91
N GLU A 131 -40.90 -28.07 -12.88
CA GLU A 131 -41.28 -27.88 -14.28
C GLU A 131 -41.94 -29.14 -14.84
N ASN A 132 -41.38 -30.31 -14.56
CA ASN A 132 -41.95 -31.60 -14.96
C ASN A 132 -43.30 -31.85 -14.31
N LYS A 133 -43.45 -31.53 -13.01
CA LYS A 133 -44.73 -31.61 -12.31
C LYS A 133 -45.77 -30.71 -12.96
N TYR A 134 -45.41 -29.46 -13.23
CA TYR A 134 -46.30 -28.47 -13.81
C TYR A 134 -46.74 -28.86 -15.23
N LYS A 135 -45.79 -29.35 -16.06
CA LYS A 135 -46.10 -29.92 -17.38
C LYS A 135 -47.08 -31.09 -17.28
N GLY A 136 -46.88 -31.99 -16.33
CA GLY A 136 -47.78 -33.13 -16.07
C GLY A 136 -49.17 -32.69 -15.59
N GLU A 137 -49.25 -31.72 -14.69
CA GLU A 137 -50.51 -31.14 -14.21
C GLU A 137 -51.27 -30.44 -15.34
N ILE A 138 -50.60 -29.62 -16.16
CA ILE A 138 -51.21 -28.99 -17.35
C ILE A 138 -51.75 -30.05 -18.30
N ALA A 139 -50.96 -31.09 -18.62
CA ALA A 139 -51.39 -32.15 -19.52
C ALA A 139 -52.65 -32.86 -18.97
N THR A 140 -52.67 -33.13 -17.67
CA THR A 140 -53.82 -33.76 -17.00
C THR A 140 -55.05 -32.86 -17.02
N LEU A 141 -54.89 -31.57 -16.71
CA LEU A 141 -55.97 -30.59 -16.77
C LEU A 141 -56.51 -30.43 -18.18
N LYS A 142 -55.65 -30.46 -19.20
CA LYS A 142 -56.03 -30.38 -20.61
C LYS A 142 -56.88 -31.58 -21.02
N ILE A 143 -56.47 -32.80 -20.65
CA ILE A 143 -57.27 -34.02 -20.88
C ILE A 143 -58.63 -33.93 -20.17
N LEU A 144 -58.65 -33.46 -18.92
CA LEU A 144 -59.89 -33.31 -18.15
C LEU A 144 -60.84 -32.26 -18.77
N ALA A 145 -60.28 -31.17 -19.28
CA ALA A 145 -61.02 -30.12 -19.95
C ALA A 145 -61.56 -30.60 -21.31
N ASP A 146 -60.74 -31.30 -22.11
CA ASP A 146 -61.17 -31.94 -23.36
C ASP A 146 -62.32 -32.93 -23.12
N ALA A 147 -62.26 -33.72 -22.05
CA ALA A 147 -63.33 -34.66 -21.68
C ALA A 147 -64.66 -33.98 -21.29
N LYS A 148 -64.64 -32.70 -20.91
CA LYS A 148 -65.83 -31.92 -20.59
C LYS A 148 -66.36 -31.10 -21.76
N LEU A 149 -65.62 -31.02 -22.86
CA LEU A 149 -66.06 -30.34 -24.07
C LEU A 149 -66.98 -31.23 -24.90
N PRO A 150 -67.87 -30.65 -25.73
CA PRO A 150 -68.72 -31.41 -26.65
C PRO A 150 -67.89 -32.24 -27.64
N GLU A 151 -68.40 -33.43 -28.03
CA GLU A 151 -67.73 -34.31 -29.00
C GLU A 151 -67.31 -33.52 -30.27
N GLY A 152 -66.03 -33.62 -30.64
CA GLY A 152 -65.45 -32.90 -31.78
C GLY A 152 -64.81 -31.54 -31.45
N SER A 153 -64.92 -31.05 -30.20
CA SER A 153 -64.24 -29.84 -29.73
C SER A 153 -63.00 -30.21 -28.88
N SER A 154 -61.89 -29.48 -29.05
CA SER A 154 -60.71 -29.60 -28.19
C SER A 154 -60.35 -28.25 -27.57
N VAL A 155 -59.69 -28.28 -26.42
CA VAL A 155 -59.15 -27.12 -25.70
C VAL A 155 -58.24 -26.31 -26.62
N ASP A 156 -57.44 -26.96 -27.47
CA ASP A 156 -56.58 -26.27 -28.43
C ASP A 156 -57.38 -25.52 -29.50
N ASN A 157 -58.49 -26.10 -29.97
CA ASN A 157 -59.36 -25.43 -30.93
C ASN A 157 -60.02 -24.20 -30.30
N VAL A 158 -60.52 -24.34 -29.07
CA VAL A 158 -61.15 -23.24 -28.31
C VAL A 158 -60.11 -22.14 -27.98
N LEU A 159 -58.90 -22.50 -27.54
CA LEU A 159 -57.82 -21.53 -27.27
C LEU A 159 -57.36 -20.80 -28.53
N ASN A 160 -57.29 -21.49 -29.67
CA ASN A 160 -56.96 -20.87 -30.95
C ASN A 160 -58.06 -19.93 -31.44
N GLU A 161 -59.33 -20.30 -31.26
CA GLU A 161 -60.46 -19.42 -31.58
C GLU A 161 -60.49 -18.20 -30.66
N VAL A 162 -60.29 -18.37 -29.35
CA VAL A 162 -60.18 -17.27 -28.38
C VAL A 162 -58.97 -16.38 -28.68
N SER A 163 -57.82 -16.95 -29.05
CA SER A 163 -56.64 -16.17 -29.44
C SER A 163 -56.86 -15.39 -30.74
N LYS A 164 -57.54 -15.98 -31.73
CA LYS A 164 -57.93 -15.27 -32.97
C LYS A 164 -58.97 -14.20 -32.69
N ALA A 165 -59.95 -14.46 -31.83
CA ALA A 165 -60.95 -13.49 -31.39
C ALA A 165 -60.31 -12.34 -30.57
N GLY A 166 -59.34 -12.66 -29.71
CA GLY A 166 -58.55 -11.70 -28.94
C GLY A 166 -57.63 -10.85 -29.83
N ALA A 167 -56.94 -11.45 -30.79
CA ALA A 167 -56.09 -10.72 -31.74
C ALA A 167 -56.91 -9.86 -32.73
N SER A 168 -58.16 -10.24 -33.00
CA SER A 168 -59.10 -9.43 -33.77
C SER A 168 -59.88 -8.43 -32.91
N SER A 169 -59.73 -8.48 -31.59
CA SER A 169 -60.31 -7.50 -30.67
C SER A 169 -59.72 -6.13 -30.91
N GLU A 170 -60.60 -5.17 -31.12
CA GLU A 170 -60.27 -3.77 -31.35
C GLU A 170 -59.51 -3.15 -30.16
N GLU A 171 -59.77 -3.66 -28.95
CA GLU A 171 -59.08 -3.26 -27.72
C GLU A 171 -57.61 -3.72 -27.71
N VAL A 172 -57.33 -4.95 -28.18
CA VAL A 172 -55.97 -5.50 -28.23
C VAL A 172 -55.14 -4.81 -29.32
N LYS A 173 -55.76 -4.50 -30.47
CA LYS A 173 -55.12 -3.65 -31.49
C LYS A 173 -54.81 -2.27 -30.95
N ARG A 174 -55.77 -1.63 -30.27
CA ARG A 174 -55.56 -0.31 -29.65
C ARG A 174 -54.43 -0.32 -28.61
N LEU A 175 -54.34 -1.36 -27.80
CA LEU A 175 -53.26 -1.51 -26.81
C LEU A 175 -51.91 -1.76 -27.49
N ASN A 176 -51.85 -2.57 -28.53
CA ASN A 176 -50.61 -2.79 -29.30
C ASN A 176 -50.13 -1.52 -30.00
N ASP A 177 -51.04 -0.75 -30.61
CA ASP A 177 -50.70 0.55 -31.21
C ASP A 177 -50.19 1.53 -30.15
N LYS A 178 -50.79 1.52 -28.96
CA LYS A 178 -50.36 2.35 -27.83
C LYS A 178 -48.99 1.91 -27.28
N ILE A 179 -48.72 0.61 -27.22
CA ILE A 179 -47.40 0.07 -26.83
C ILE A 179 -46.35 0.54 -27.83
N LYS A 180 -46.60 0.38 -29.13
CA LYS A 180 -45.67 0.84 -30.18
C LYS A 180 -45.40 2.35 -30.10
N THR A 181 -46.44 3.15 -29.87
CA THR A 181 -46.29 4.61 -29.71
C THR A 181 -45.47 4.96 -28.46
N LEU A 182 -45.62 4.20 -27.36
CA LEU A 182 -44.84 4.39 -26.14
C LEU A 182 -43.39 3.95 -26.33
N GLU A 183 -43.13 2.87 -27.05
CA GLU A 183 -41.78 2.41 -27.42
C GLU A 183 -41.05 3.46 -28.26
N GLU A 184 -41.70 4.02 -29.28
CA GLU A 184 -41.16 5.13 -30.08
C GLU A 184 -40.85 6.36 -29.21
N LYS A 185 -41.71 6.66 -28.21
CA LYS A 185 -41.49 7.77 -27.29
C LYS A 185 -40.32 7.53 -26.33
N ILE A 186 -40.18 6.31 -25.82
CA ILE A 186 -39.04 5.92 -24.97
C ILE A 186 -37.73 6.04 -25.74
N GLU A 187 -37.72 5.67 -27.03
CA GLU A 187 -36.53 5.78 -27.86
C GLU A 187 -36.13 7.25 -28.10
N MET A 188 -37.11 8.13 -28.40
CA MET A 188 -36.84 9.57 -28.51
C MET A 188 -36.30 10.16 -27.20
N GLU A 189 -36.84 9.77 -26.04
CA GLU A 189 -36.35 10.22 -24.73
C GLU A 189 -34.94 9.69 -24.43
N ARG A 190 -34.57 8.52 -24.95
CA ARG A 190 -33.18 8.00 -24.85
C ARG A 190 -32.22 8.82 -25.72
N GLU A 191 -32.57 9.07 -26.97
CA GLU A 191 -31.76 9.91 -27.86
C GLU A 191 -31.58 11.32 -27.30
N GLU A 192 -32.63 11.91 -26.73
CA GLU A 192 -32.56 13.23 -26.08
C GLU A 192 -31.66 13.21 -24.83
N ASN A 193 -31.75 12.17 -24.00
CA ASN A 193 -30.86 12.00 -22.85
C ASN A 193 -29.39 11.82 -23.25
N GLU A 194 -29.10 11.04 -24.29
CA GLU A 194 -27.74 10.88 -24.82
C GLU A 194 -27.20 12.23 -25.32
N LYS A 195 -28.03 13.01 -26.02
CA LYS A 195 -27.68 14.36 -26.46
C LYS A 195 -27.37 15.28 -25.27
N ILE A 196 -28.23 15.29 -24.25
CA ILE A 196 -28.02 16.10 -23.03
C ILE A 196 -26.73 15.66 -22.31
N GLN A 197 -26.47 14.36 -22.21
CA GLN A 197 -25.22 13.85 -21.62
C GLN A 197 -23.99 14.31 -22.43
N GLY A 198 -24.06 14.31 -23.76
CA GLY A 198 -23.02 14.84 -24.62
C GLY A 198 -22.78 16.34 -24.43
N GLU A 199 -23.85 17.13 -24.34
CA GLU A 199 -23.78 18.57 -24.07
C GLU A 199 -23.18 18.86 -22.68
N ILE A 200 -23.59 18.13 -21.65
CA ILE A 200 -23.04 18.25 -20.29
C ILE A 200 -21.55 17.90 -20.28
N SER A 201 -21.16 16.80 -20.94
CA SER A 201 -19.76 16.38 -21.03
C SER A 201 -18.89 17.44 -21.69
N THR A 202 -19.38 18.03 -22.79
CA THR A 202 -18.69 19.11 -23.51
C THR A 202 -18.55 20.35 -22.63
N SER A 203 -19.64 20.79 -21.99
CA SER A 203 -19.61 21.94 -21.08
C SER A 203 -18.70 21.73 -19.87
N PHE A 204 -18.63 20.50 -19.34
CA PHE A 204 -17.75 20.16 -18.24
C PHE A 204 -16.27 20.19 -18.66
N MET A 205 -15.96 19.66 -19.85
CA MET A 205 -14.61 19.75 -20.44
C MET A 205 -14.19 21.20 -20.67
N GLU A 206 -15.06 22.05 -21.21
CA GLU A 206 -14.78 23.48 -21.40
C GLU A 206 -14.46 24.17 -20.06
N LYS A 207 -15.23 23.88 -19.00
CA LYS A 207 -14.96 24.41 -17.67
C LYS A 207 -13.65 23.90 -17.08
N LEU A 208 -13.32 22.61 -17.24
CA LEU A 208 -12.05 22.06 -16.79
C LEU A 208 -10.88 22.74 -17.49
N LEU A 209 -10.93 22.88 -18.82
CA LEU A 209 -9.91 23.59 -19.59
C LEU A 209 -9.75 25.04 -19.11
N HIS A 210 -10.86 25.74 -18.86
CA HIS A 210 -10.81 27.10 -18.34
C HIS A 210 -10.16 27.18 -16.95
N TYR A 211 -10.47 26.24 -16.05
CA TYR A 211 -9.83 26.20 -14.73
C TYR A 211 -8.36 25.78 -14.80
N ASP A 212 -7.99 24.85 -15.68
CA ASP A 212 -6.60 24.47 -15.92
C ASP A 212 -5.80 25.66 -16.47
N GLU A 213 -6.36 26.44 -17.40
CA GLU A 213 -5.77 27.69 -17.87
C GLU A 213 -5.61 28.71 -16.74
N MET A 214 -6.59 28.85 -15.86
CA MET A 214 -6.49 29.72 -14.69
C MET A 214 -5.40 29.24 -13.72
N ILE A 215 -5.34 27.94 -13.42
CA ILE A 215 -4.33 27.34 -12.54
C ILE A 215 -2.94 27.57 -13.11
N ASN A 216 -2.74 27.33 -14.41
CA ASN A 216 -1.45 27.57 -15.08
C ASN A 216 -1.05 29.04 -15.01
N ASN A 217 -1.97 29.97 -15.28
CA ASN A 217 -1.72 31.41 -15.11
C ASN A 217 -1.37 31.78 -13.66
N TYR A 218 -1.97 31.13 -12.67
CA TYR A 218 -1.64 31.37 -11.25
C TYR A 218 -0.30 30.76 -10.85
N LYS A 219 0.06 29.58 -11.35
CA LYS A 219 1.38 28.96 -11.15
C LYS A 219 2.50 29.81 -11.74
N GLU A 220 2.31 30.29 -12.98
CA GLU A 220 3.25 31.19 -13.66
C GLU A 220 3.43 32.51 -12.87
N ARG A 221 2.36 33.03 -12.24
CA ARG A 221 2.42 34.20 -11.36
C ARG A 221 3.08 33.94 -10.00
N LEU A 222 3.05 32.71 -9.50
CA LEU A 222 3.63 32.32 -8.21
C LEU A 222 5.10 31.87 -8.33
N GLY A 223 5.62 31.70 -9.56
CA GLY A 223 7.00 31.30 -9.80
C GLY A 223 7.29 29.84 -9.49
N GLU A 224 6.26 29.00 -9.42
CA GLU A 224 6.39 27.54 -9.33
C GLU A 224 6.29 26.95 -10.75
N GLU A 225 7.46 26.70 -11.36
CA GLU A 225 7.58 25.80 -12.52
C GLU A 225 7.52 24.33 -12.06
#